data_AF-A0A0D9XKW4-F1
#
_entry.id   AF-A0A0D9XKW4-F1
#
_cell.length_a   1.000
_cell.length_b   1.000
_cell.length_c   1.000
_cell.angle_alpha   90.00
_cell.angle_beta   90.00
_cell.angle_gamma   90.00
#
_symmetry.space_group_name_H-M   'P 1'
#
loop_
_entity.id
_entity.type
_entity.pdbx_description
1 polymer ?
#
loop_
_entity_poly.entity_id
_entity_poly.type
_entity_poly.pdbx_seq_one_letter_code
_entity_poly.pdbx_strand_id
1 'polypeptide(L)'
;MGTSGKVTKYNKKDCNLDCKGIKLSTCKIKKAGIGGPLITFDGSFVGMNFYDGSGVTPFVPKDKNVQVLNKVEYSQSIMSPIPIDIGGKRKNSLHLLLPVGRYAMRR
;
A
#
# COMPACT_ATOMS: atom_id res chain seq x y z
N MET A 1 -16.32 5.30 4.92
CA MET A 1 -17.12 5.83 3.80
C MET A 1 -16.31 5.63 2.53
N GLY A 2 -16.82 4.84 1.57
CA GLY A 2 -16.18 4.66 0.27
C GLY A 2 -16.59 5.77 -0.71
N THR A 3 -15.81 5.98 -1.77
CA THR A 3 -16.16 6.89 -2.87
C THR A 3 -16.09 6.16 -4.20
N SER A 4 -16.95 6.57 -5.14
CA SER A 4 -17.03 5.99 -6.47
C SER A 4 -16.56 6.99 -7.52
N GLY A 5 -15.95 6.49 -8.59
CA GLY A 5 -15.41 7.30 -9.65
C GLY A 5 -14.93 6.47 -10.82
N LYS A 6 -14.21 7.10 -11.74
CA LYS A 6 -13.60 6.45 -12.91
C LYS A 6 -12.11 6.72 -12.95
N VAL A 7 -11.36 5.82 -13.55
CA VAL A 7 -9.95 6.04 -13.88
C VAL A 7 -9.87 7.02 -15.04
N THR A 8 -8.98 8.01 -14.95
CA THR A 8 -8.79 9.03 -15.97
C THR A 8 -7.37 8.99 -16.54
N LYS A 9 -7.18 9.61 -17.71
CA LYS A 9 -5.85 9.78 -18.29
C LYS A 9 -5.01 10.67 -17.36
N TYR A 10 -3.75 10.32 -17.18
CA TYR A 10 -2.83 11.15 -16.42
C TYR A 10 -2.61 12.48 -17.13
N ASN A 11 -2.66 13.57 -16.36
CA ASN A 11 -2.34 14.91 -16.82
C ASN A 11 -1.56 15.60 -15.70
N LYS A 12 -0.40 16.16 -16.04
CA LYS A 12 0.51 16.78 -15.06
C LYS A 12 -0.12 17.99 -14.35
N LYS A 13 -1.09 18.66 -14.98
CA LYS A 13 -1.85 19.75 -14.36
C LYS A 13 -2.76 19.29 -13.23
N ASP A 14 -3.17 18.03 -13.27
CA ASP A 14 -4.15 17.44 -12.35
C ASP A 14 -3.47 16.68 -11.20
N CYS A 15 -2.14 16.50 -11.23
CA CYS A 15 -1.38 15.79 -10.20
C CYS A 15 0.04 16.33 -10.10
N ASN A 16 0.42 16.76 -8.89
CA ASN A 16 1.72 17.38 -8.64
C ASN A 16 2.88 16.38 -8.54
N LEU A 17 2.60 15.07 -8.61
CA LEU A 17 3.60 14.02 -8.47
C LEU A 17 4.35 13.78 -9.79
N ASP A 18 5.68 13.69 -9.73
CA ASP A 18 6.56 13.35 -10.87
C ASP A 18 6.83 11.84 -11.02
N CYS A 19 6.14 11.01 -10.24
CA CYS A 19 6.37 9.57 -10.25
C CYS A 19 5.83 8.92 -11.52
N LYS A 20 6.74 8.41 -12.36
CA LYS A 20 6.41 7.57 -13.53
C LYS A 20 5.58 6.37 -13.08
N GLY A 21 4.39 6.20 -13.65
CA GLY A 21 3.53 5.04 -13.41
C GLY A 21 2.38 5.26 -12.42
N ILE A 22 2.17 6.47 -11.92
CA ILE A 22 0.94 6.83 -11.20
C ILE A 22 -0.23 7.00 -12.19
N LYS A 23 -1.43 6.55 -11.80
CA LYS A 23 -2.68 6.76 -12.52
C LYS A 23 -3.62 7.66 -11.71
N LEU A 24 -4.63 8.23 -12.35
CA LEU A 24 -5.58 9.14 -11.71
C LEU A 24 -6.97 8.52 -11.66
N SER A 25 -7.72 8.83 -10.61
CA SER A 25 -9.13 8.50 -10.48
C SER A 25 -9.94 9.71 -10.03
N THR A 26 -11.22 9.77 -10.43
CA THR A 26 -12.14 10.82 -9.95
C THR A 26 -12.70 10.51 -8.56
N CYS A 27 -12.33 9.38 -7.96
CA CYS A 27 -12.65 9.10 -6.57
C CYS A 27 -12.05 10.21 -5.71
N LYS A 28 -12.78 10.67 -4.69
CA LYS A 28 -12.27 11.68 -3.75
C LYS A 28 -11.88 11.00 -2.46
N ILE A 29 -10.65 11.21 -2.02
CA ILE A 29 -10.21 10.75 -0.71
C ILE A 29 -9.78 11.94 0.15
N LYS A 30 -9.84 11.76 1.46
CA LYS A 30 -9.15 12.63 2.42
C LYS A 30 -7.74 12.08 2.65
N LYS A 31 -6.88 12.86 3.31
CA LYS A 31 -5.55 12.42 3.73
C LYS A 31 -5.54 11.08 4.50
N ALA A 32 -6.61 10.79 5.26
CA ALA A 32 -6.78 9.52 5.97
C ALA A 32 -7.01 8.30 5.04
N GLY A 33 -7.31 8.51 3.76
CA GLY A 33 -7.51 7.45 2.77
C GLY A 33 -6.24 7.03 2.02
N ILE A 34 -5.09 7.65 2.31
CA ILE A 34 -3.79 7.25 1.76
C ILE A 34 -3.49 5.80 2.13
N GLY A 35 -2.97 5.03 1.18
CA GLY A 35 -2.65 3.61 1.37
C GLY A 35 -3.86 2.69 1.36
N GLY A 36 -5.09 3.23 1.42
CA GLY A 36 -6.31 2.46 1.26
C GLY A 36 -6.44 1.87 -0.14
N PRO A 37 -7.17 0.74 -0.28
CA PRO A 37 -7.34 0.09 -1.57
C PRO A 37 -8.26 0.91 -2.48
N LEU A 38 -7.90 0.94 -3.77
CA LEU A 38 -8.81 1.28 -4.85
C LEU A 38 -9.29 -0.03 -5.48
N ILE A 39 -10.60 -0.20 -5.52
CA ILE A 39 -11.27 -1.41 -6.03
C ILE A 39 -12.26 -1.03 -7.13
N THR A 40 -12.45 -1.92 -8.10
CA THR A 40 -13.55 -1.83 -9.06
C THR A 40 -14.85 -2.36 -8.45
N PHE A 41 -15.98 -2.10 -9.13
CA PHE A 41 -17.31 -2.51 -8.63
C PHE A 41 -17.52 -4.03 -8.53
N ASP A 42 -16.72 -4.81 -9.27
CA ASP A 42 -16.64 -6.28 -9.18
C ASP A 42 -15.78 -6.76 -7.99
N GLY A 43 -15.19 -5.84 -7.21
CA GLY A 43 -14.32 -6.14 -6.07
C GLY A 43 -12.84 -6.36 -6.43
N SER A 44 -12.45 -6.18 -7.69
CA SER A 44 -11.05 -6.36 -8.08
C SER A 44 -10.16 -5.23 -7.57
N PHE A 45 -9.03 -5.57 -6.94
CA PHE A 45 -8.02 -4.59 -6.50
C PHE A 45 -7.25 -4.01 -7.70
N VAL A 46 -7.25 -2.68 -7.82
CA VAL A 46 -6.57 -1.98 -8.92
C VAL A 46 -5.34 -1.19 -8.49
N GLY A 47 -5.23 -0.83 -7.20
CA GLY A 47 -4.09 -0.06 -6.70
C GLY A 47 -4.32 0.54 -5.31
N MET A 48 -3.36 1.35 -4.86
CA MET A 48 -3.42 2.05 -3.57
C MET A 48 -3.56 3.55 -3.78
N ASN A 49 -4.44 4.18 -3.01
CA ASN A 49 -4.70 5.61 -3.12
C ASN A 49 -3.54 6.44 -2.54
N PHE A 50 -3.29 7.60 -3.16
CA PHE A 50 -2.41 8.64 -2.67
C PHE A 50 -3.16 9.98 -2.63
N TYR A 51 -2.72 10.90 -1.77
CA TYR A 51 -3.34 12.22 -1.63
C TYR A 51 -2.27 13.29 -1.86
N ASP A 52 -2.47 14.11 -2.89
CA ASP A 52 -1.61 15.25 -3.21
C ASP A 52 -2.33 16.60 -3.04
N GLY A 53 -3.57 16.58 -2.52
CA GLY A 53 -4.40 17.78 -2.38
C GLY A 53 -5.07 18.27 -3.67
N SER A 54 -4.92 17.55 -4.79
CA SER A 54 -5.62 17.86 -6.04
C SER A 54 -7.10 17.46 -6.02
N GLY A 55 -7.84 17.86 -7.05
CA GLY A 55 -9.26 17.52 -7.22
C GLY A 55 -9.52 16.07 -7.66
N VAL A 56 -8.46 15.32 -7.98
CA VAL A 56 -8.47 13.90 -8.35
C VAL A 56 -7.64 13.10 -7.34
N THR A 57 -7.79 11.78 -7.35
CA THR A 57 -6.98 10.91 -6.49
C THR A 57 -5.94 10.19 -7.35
N PRO A 58 -4.65 10.53 -7.21
CA PRO A 58 -3.58 9.72 -7.74
C PRO A 58 -3.54 8.35 -7.04
N PHE A 59 -3.20 7.29 -7.76
CA PHE A 59 -3.04 5.96 -7.18
C PHE A 59 -1.89 5.21 -7.83
N VAL A 60 -1.25 4.35 -7.04
CA VAL A 60 -0.21 3.43 -7.49
C VAL A 60 -0.87 2.15 -8.01
N PRO A 61 -0.70 1.81 -9.31
CA PRO A 61 -1.28 0.60 -9.89
C PRO A 61 -0.77 -0.69 -9.24
N LYS A 62 -1.61 -1.73 -9.24
CA LYS A 62 -1.31 -3.04 -8.64
C LYS A 62 0.01 -3.65 -9.12
N ASP A 63 0.34 -3.52 -10.40
CA ASP A 63 1.57 -4.07 -10.99
C ASP A 63 2.83 -3.44 -10.40
N LYS A 64 2.78 -2.14 -10.08
CA LYS A 64 3.87 -1.43 -9.41
C LYS A 64 4.01 -1.84 -7.95
N ASN A 65 2.88 -2.01 -7.25
CA ASN A 65 2.91 -2.52 -5.88
C ASN A 65 3.53 -3.93 -5.83
N VAL A 66 3.10 -4.85 -6.70
CA VAL A 66 3.65 -6.22 -6.77
C VAL A 66 5.15 -6.21 -7.12
N GLN A 67 5.58 -5.39 -8.10
CA GLN A 67 7.01 -5.28 -8.44
C GLN A 67 7.89 -4.86 -7.26
N VAL A 68 7.40 -3.93 -6.42
CA VAL A 68 8.13 -3.48 -5.23
C VAL A 68 8.08 -4.55 -4.14
N LEU A 69 6.90 -5.10 -3.86
CA LEU A 69 6.73 -6.10 -2.81
C LEU A 69 7.51 -7.39 -3.09
N ASN A 70 7.57 -7.84 -4.34
CA ASN A 70 8.37 -9.02 -4.72
C ASN A 70 9.88 -8.80 -4.50
N LYS A 71 10.37 -7.56 -4.65
CA LYS A 71 11.77 -7.23 -4.31
C LYS A 71 11.99 -7.21 -2.80
N VAL A 72 10.97 -6.81 -2.05
CA VAL A 72 10.99 -6.85 -0.58
C VAL A 72 10.97 -8.28 -0.07
N GLU A 73 10.21 -9.20 -0.68
CA GLU A 73 10.25 -10.63 -0.31
C GLU A 73 11.63 -11.25 -0.55
N TYR A 74 12.31 -10.88 -1.64
CA TYR A 74 13.68 -11.29 -1.91
C TYR A 74 14.71 -10.69 -0.94
N SER A 75 14.39 -9.57 -0.28
CA SER A 75 15.25 -8.94 0.73
C SER A 75 14.81 -9.27 2.16
N GLN A 76 13.59 -9.79 2.39
CA GLN A 76 13.12 -10.34 3.66
C GLN A 76 13.77 -11.68 4.01
N SER A 77 14.30 -12.41 3.03
CA SER A 77 15.23 -13.52 3.28
C SER A 77 16.55 -13.05 3.92
N ILE A 78 16.85 -11.74 3.88
CA ILE A 78 18.06 -11.12 4.46
C ILE A 78 17.73 -10.01 5.49
N MET A 79 16.47 -9.58 5.58
CA MET A 79 16.03 -8.61 6.56
C MET A 79 15.85 -9.33 7.89
N SER A 80 16.98 -9.45 8.60
CA SER A 80 17.01 -9.77 10.01
C SER A 80 15.89 -8.99 10.71
N PRO A 81 15.07 -9.63 11.55
CA PRO A 81 13.95 -8.96 12.19
C PRO A 81 14.43 -7.68 12.86
N ILE A 82 13.85 -6.53 12.49
CA ILE A 82 14.13 -5.25 13.14
C ILE A 82 13.81 -5.46 14.63
N PRO A 83 14.79 -5.34 15.54
CA PRO A 83 14.52 -5.47 16.96
C PRO A 83 13.57 -4.35 17.36
N ILE A 84 12.33 -4.70 17.70
CA ILE A 84 11.43 -3.77 18.36
C ILE A 84 11.88 -3.77 19.82
N ASP A 85 12.61 -2.73 20.25
CA ASP A 85 12.99 -2.58 21.65
C ASP A 85 11.76 -2.15 22.46
N ILE A 86 10.93 -3.13 22.81
CA ILE A 86 9.93 -2.99 23.85
C ILE A 86 10.68 -3.26 25.14
N GLY A 87 11.11 -2.17 25.78
CA GLY A 87 11.97 -2.13 26.96
C GLY A 87 12.02 -3.43 27.79
N GLY A 88 13.19 -4.07 27.74
CA GLY A 88 13.67 -4.92 28.84
C GLY A 88 13.45 -6.42 28.69
N LYS A 89 14.37 -7.08 27.96
CA LYS A 89 15.20 -8.25 28.36
C LYS A 89 15.51 -9.11 27.14
N ARG A 90 16.78 -9.13 26.72
CA ARG A 90 17.27 -10.16 25.80
C ARG A 90 17.09 -11.52 26.45
N LYS A 91 16.32 -12.41 25.83
CA LYS A 91 16.43 -13.85 26.04
C LYS A 91 16.94 -14.44 24.73
N ASN A 92 18.14 -15.00 24.77
CA ASN A 92 18.67 -15.83 23.71
C ASN A 92 17.70 -16.99 23.50
N SER A 93 16.97 -17.01 22.40
CA SER A 93 16.11 -18.15 22.10
C SER A 93 16.06 -18.37 20.60
N LEU A 94 16.89 -19.32 20.20
CA LEU A 94 16.84 -20.09 18.98
C LEU A 94 15.48 -20.83 18.90
N HIS A 95 14.35 -20.12 18.85
CA HIS A 95 13.03 -20.76 18.87
C HIS A 95 11.84 -19.93 18.37
N LEU A 96 12.05 -18.97 17.47
CA LEU A 96 10.95 -18.26 16.80
C LEU A 96 10.90 -18.50 15.29
N LEU A 97 11.06 -19.75 14.85
CA LEU A 97 10.42 -20.19 13.61
C LEU A 97 8.96 -20.51 13.93
N LEU A 98 8.06 -19.58 13.64
CA LEU A 98 6.67 -19.93 13.39
C LEU A 98 6.38 -19.66 11.91
N PRO A 99 5.78 -20.63 11.20
CA PRO A 99 5.44 -20.46 9.81
C PRO A 99 4.41 -19.35 9.64
N VAL A 100 4.61 -18.55 8.60
CA VAL A 100 3.76 -17.43 8.21
C VAL A 100 2.37 -17.97 7.89
N GLY A 101 1.36 -17.57 8.66
CA GLY A 101 -0.03 -17.92 8.37
C GLY A 101 -0.96 -17.78 9.56
N ARG A 102 -1.52 -16.57 9.74
CA ARG A 102 -2.85 -16.28 10.31
C ARG A 102 -3.01 -14.75 10.48
N TYR A 103 -3.51 -14.08 9.45
CA TYR A 103 -4.15 -12.77 9.64
C TYR A 103 -5.56 -13.02 10.19
N ALA A 104 -5.73 -12.86 11.51
CA ALA A 104 -7.06 -12.84 12.12
C ALA A 104 -7.62 -11.41 12.04
N MET A 105 -8.62 -11.20 11.17
CA MET A 105 -9.44 -9.99 11.18
C MET A 105 -10.31 -10.04 12.45
N ARG A 106 -10.04 -9.19 13.44
CA ARG A 106 -10.97 -8.96 14.55
C ARG A 106 -12.08 -8.03 14.06
N ARG A 107 -13.33 -8.50 14.19
CA ARG A 107 -14.55 -7.70 14.00
C ARG A 107 -14.71 -6.70 15.14
#